data_AF-A0AAV4CIC4-F1
#
_entry.id   AF-A0AAV4CIC4-F1
#
_cell.length_a   1.000
_cell.length_b   1.000
_cell.length_c   1.000
_cell.angle_alpha   90.00
_cell.angle_beta   90.00
_cell.angle_gamma   90.00
#
_symmetry.space_group_name_H-M   'P 1'
#
loop_
_entity.id
_entity.type
_entity.pdbx_description
1 polymer ?
#
loop_
_entity_poly.entity_id
_entity_poly.type
_entity_poly.pdbx_seq_one_letter_code
_entity_poly.pdbx_strand_id
1 'polypeptide(L)'
;MKVSLCAIFVALAPLVLCSQICYPPQSTTVGFLTISETHSYSINDYTNGKLYFSPGNDIFGEPWTLVDLNAQRTYHKEKDQDCVYKDIDPEVLELFHQCIPDDAVLYGNIDGHDMYLTDRPGSIKWLMAVTPIEDTPYYWRFISRFEFHGQLTDVGFVYINNLGILEPSLLEKDLSVCVPA
;
A
#
# COMPACT_ATOMS: atom_id res chain seq x y z
N MET A 1 10.56 -3.44 66.00
CA MET A 1 10.50 -2.74 64.70
C MET A 1 10.75 -3.75 63.59
N LYS A 2 9.72 -4.11 62.82
CA LYS A 2 9.87 -4.92 61.61
C LYS A 2 9.30 -4.09 60.46
N VAL A 3 10.20 -3.60 59.61
CA VAL A 3 9.86 -2.89 58.38
C VAL A 3 9.33 -3.96 57.43
N SER A 4 8.02 -3.93 57.16
CA SER A 4 7.41 -4.77 56.14
C SER A 4 7.60 -4.08 54.79
N LEU A 5 8.34 -4.74 53.90
CA LEU A 5 8.62 -4.30 52.54
C LEU A 5 7.33 -4.02 51.77
N CYS A 6 7.27 -2.86 51.12
CA CYS A 6 6.26 -2.51 50.12
C CYS A 6 6.27 -3.54 48.99
N ALA A 7 5.16 -4.25 48.80
CA ALA A 7 4.87 -4.94 47.56
C ALA A 7 4.42 -3.89 46.53
N ILE A 8 5.36 -3.44 45.68
CA ILE A 8 5.01 -2.72 44.46
C ILE A 8 4.44 -3.76 43.50
N PHE A 9 3.11 -3.85 43.43
CA PHE A 9 2.43 -4.46 42.30
C PHE A 9 2.69 -3.57 41.09
N VAL A 10 3.78 -3.83 40.35
CA VAL A 10 3.93 -3.34 38.99
C VAL A 10 2.84 -4.05 38.19
N ALA A 11 1.72 -3.37 37.99
CA ALA A 11 0.75 -3.75 37.00
C ALA A 11 1.47 -3.79 35.65
N LEU A 12 1.87 -4.97 35.22
CA LEU A 12 2.12 -5.30 33.82
C LEU A 12 0.77 -5.20 33.11
N ALA A 13 0.29 -3.97 32.92
CA ALA A 13 -0.63 -3.71 31.84
C ALA A 13 0.14 -4.10 30.58
N PRO A 14 -0.33 -5.06 29.76
CA PRO A 14 0.22 -5.20 28.44
C PRO A 14 0.02 -3.83 27.79
N LEU A 15 1.13 -3.15 27.49
CA LEU A 15 1.15 -2.16 26.44
C LEU A 15 0.64 -2.92 25.21
N VAL A 16 -0.67 -2.84 24.97
CA VAL A 16 -1.22 -3.05 23.65
C VAL A 16 -0.62 -1.90 22.85
N LEU A 17 0.63 -2.08 22.42
CA LEU A 17 1.18 -1.36 21.30
C LEU A 17 0.11 -1.55 20.23
N CYS A 18 -0.64 -0.49 19.96
CA CYS A 18 -1.52 -0.43 18.81
C CYS A 18 -0.57 -0.60 17.61
N SER A 19 -0.34 -1.85 17.21
CA SER A 19 0.59 -2.18 16.16
C SER A 19 -0.07 -1.71 14.89
N GLN A 20 0.31 -0.51 14.45
CA GLN A 20 -0.13 0.05 13.19
C GLN A 20 0.11 -1.00 12.10
N ILE A 21 -0.91 -1.29 11.30
CA ILE A 21 -0.80 -2.29 10.24
C ILE A 21 -0.06 -1.64 9.08
N CYS A 22 1.19 -2.05 8.93
CA CYS A 22 2.10 -1.54 7.92
C CYS A 22 2.53 -2.64 6.96
N TYR A 23 2.67 -2.27 5.69
CA TYR A 23 3.24 -3.12 4.65
C TYR A 23 4.77 -3.10 4.76
N PRO A 24 5.47 -4.12 4.21
CA PRO A 24 6.93 -4.13 4.20
C PRO A 24 7.49 -2.87 3.53
N PRO A 25 8.61 -2.32 4.04
CA PRO A 25 9.21 -1.11 3.49
C PRO A 25 9.65 -1.28 2.03
N GLN A 26 9.99 -2.51 1.65
CA GLN A 26 10.30 -2.90 0.29
C GLN A 26 9.60 -4.21 -0.04
N SER A 27 8.82 -4.21 -1.12
CA SER A 27 8.14 -5.41 -1.60
C SER A 27 7.87 -5.37 -3.09
N THR A 28 7.71 -6.56 -3.66
CA THR A 28 7.26 -6.78 -5.03
C THR A 28 6.01 -7.65 -4.99
N THR A 29 4.97 -7.25 -5.70
CA THR A 29 3.68 -7.95 -5.69
C THR A 29 3.14 -8.16 -7.10
N VAL A 30 2.41 -9.26 -7.28
CA VAL A 30 1.59 -9.50 -8.47
C VAL A 30 0.17 -9.77 -8.04
N GLY A 31 -0.77 -9.05 -8.65
CA GLY A 31 -2.19 -9.19 -8.39
C GLY A 31 -3.00 -9.22 -9.67
N PHE A 32 -4.29 -9.47 -9.50
CA PHE A 32 -5.28 -9.40 -10.56
C PHE A 32 -6.33 -8.36 -10.19
N LEU A 33 -6.59 -7.45 -11.12
CA LEU A 33 -7.60 -6.42 -11.04
C LEU A 33 -8.87 -6.95 -11.70
N THR A 34 -9.95 -7.06 -10.93
CA THR A 34 -11.13 -7.81 -11.34
C THR A 34 -12.04 -7.05 -12.30
N ILE A 35 -12.10 -5.72 -12.22
CA ILE A 35 -12.93 -4.92 -13.12
C ILE A 35 -12.26 -4.79 -14.49
N SER A 36 -10.96 -4.51 -14.51
CA SER A 36 -10.20 -4.44 -15.76
C SER A 36 -9.82 -5.80 -16.34
N GLU A 37 -10.00 -6.88 -15.58
CA GLU A 37 -9.60 -8.25 -15.93
C GLU A 37 -8.11 -8.37 -16.31
N THR A 38 -7.24 -7.62 -15.62
CA THR A 38 -5.81 -7.53 -15.94
C THR A 38 -4.93 -7.92 -14.78
N HIS A 39 -3.77 -8.50 -15.10
CA HIS A 39 -2.71 -8.68 -14.12
C HIS A 39 -1.97 -7.37 -13.90
N SER A 40 -1.63 -7.08 -12.65
CA SER A 40 -0.80 -5.94 -12.26
C SER A 40 0.45 -6.44 -11.56
N TYR A 41 1.59 -5.92 -11.99
CA TYR A 41 2.84 -5.99 -11.24
C TYR A 41 3.04 -4.68 -10.50
N SER A 42 3.55 -4.73 -9.27
CA SER A 42 3.94 -3.53 -8.56
C SER A 42 5.15 -3.71 -7.67
N ILE A 43 5.92 -2.63 -7.55
CA ILE A 43 7.00 -2.48 -6.57
C ILE A 43 6.56 -1.40 -5.59
N ASN A 44 6.71 -1.70 -4.29
CA ASN A 44 6.53 -0.70 -3.23
C ASN A 44 7.88 -0.50 -2.53
N ASP A 45 8.51 0.65 -2.73
CA ASP A 45 9.74 1.06 -2.06
C ASP A 45 9.47 2.30 -1.20
N TYR A 46 8.84 2.06 -0.05
CA TYR A 46 8.54 3.12 0.93
C TYR A 46 9.81 3.72 1.54
N THR A 47 10.92 2.97 1.58
CA THR A 47 12.22 3.47 2.04
C THR A 47 12.69 4.67 1.21
N ASN A 48 12.47 4.63 -0.11
CA ASN A 48 12.84 5.73 -1.01
C ASN A 48 11.64 6.54 -1.52
N GLY A 49 10.43 6.24 -1.03
CA GLY A 49 9.20 6.92 -1.46
C GLY A 49 8.84 6.67 -2.93
N LYS A 50 9.09 5.48 -3.46
CA LYS A 50 8.85 5.12 -4.87
C LYS A 50 7.91 3.93 -4.97
N LEU A 51 6.80 4.10 -5.67
CA LEU A 51 5.90 3.00 -6.01
C LEU A 51 5.81 2.88 -7.53
N TYR A 52 5.81 1.66 -8.05
CA TYR A 52 5.76 1.39 -9.48
C TYR A 52 4.65 0.39 -9.78
N PHE A 53 3.94 0.62 -10.88
CA PHE A 53 2.84 -0.22 -11.36
C PHE A 53 2.96 -0.42 -12.87
N SER A 54 2.74 -1.64 -13.33
CA SER A 54 2.68 -1.99 -14.75
C SER A 54 1.80 -3.22 -14.98
N PRO A 55 1.36 -3.48 -16.23
CA PRO A 55 0.73 -4.74 -16.58
C PRO A 55 1.64 -5.94 -16.26
N GLY A 56 1.07 -6.97 -15.63
CA GLY A 56 1.83 -8.16 -15.22
C GLY A 56 2.39 -9.01 -16.37
N ASN A 57 1.87 -8.84 -17.59
CA ASN A 57 2.32 -9.54 -18.80
C ASN A 57 3.48 -8.83 -19.53
N ASP A 58 3.74 -7.56 -19.23
CA ASP A 58 4.87 -6.80 -19.79
C ASP A 58 5.35 -5.75 -18.78
N ILE A 59 6.15 -6.18 -17.81
CA ILE A 59 6.60 -5.32 -16.71
C ILE A 59 7.69 -4.33 -17.12
N PHE A 60 8.36 -4.54 -18.26
CA PHE A 60 9.45 -3.69 -18.75
C PHE A 60 8.97 -2.69 -19.81
N GLY A 61 7.87 -3.00 -20.50
CA GLY A 61 7.27 -2.17 -21.52
C GLY A 61 6.34 -1.07 -20.98
N GLU A 62 5.42 -0.65 -21.85
CA GLU A 62 4.42 0.38 -21.61
C GLU A 62 3.02 -0.25 -21.69
N PRO A 63 2.04 0.20 -20.88
CA PRO A 63 2.11 1.34 -19.98
C PRO A 63 2.82 1.08 -18.66
N TRP A 64 3.30 2.15 -18.04
CA TRP A 64 3.76 2.11 -16.65
C TRP A 64 3.36 3.38 -15.89
N THR A 65 3.24 3.23 -14.58
CA THR A 65 2.99 4.33 -13.64
C THR A 65 4.03 4.29 -12.53
N LEU A 66 4.61 5.44 -12.21
CA LEU A 66 5.54 5.61 -11.09
C LEU A 66 5.02 6.72 -10.18
N VAL A 67 4.86 6.42 -8.91
CA VAL A 67 4.48 7.38 -7.86
C VAL A 67 5.71 7.73 -7.05
N ASP A 68 6.04 9.03 -6.99
CA ASP A 68 7.08 9.59 -6.15
C ASP A 68 6.43 10.30 -4.96
N LEU A 69 6.48 9.67 -3.80
CA LEU A 69 5.89 10.17 -2.56
C LEU A 69 6.68 11.35 -1.98
N ASN A 70 7.97 11.44 -2.25
CA ASN A 70 8.80 12.56 -1.79
C ASN A 70 8.51 13.82 -2.62
N ALA A 71 8.33 13.66 -3.94
CA ALA A 71 7.94 14.75 -4.83
C ALA A 71 6.43 15.01 -4.85
N GLN A 72 5.62 14.12 -4.26
CA GLN A 72 4.15 14.09 -4.33
C GLN A 72 3.63 14.14 -5.78
N ARG A 73 4.22 13.33 -6.66
CA ARG A 73 3.89 13.27 -8.09
C ARG A 73 3.66 11.86 -8.59
N THR A 74 2.73 11.74 -9.52
CA THR A 74 2.54 10.53 -10.31
C THR A 74 2.99 10.78 -11.74
N TYR A 75 3.86 9.91 -12.22
CA TYR A 75 4.36 9.85 -13.58
C TYR A 75 3.69 8.70 -14.30
N HIS A 76 3.35 8.91 -15.56
CA HIS A 76 2.65 7.91 -16.36
C HIS A 76 3.12 7.98 -17.80
N LYS A 77 3.30 6.81 -18.41
CA LYS A 77 3.70 6.67 -19.80
C LYS A 77 2.84 5.59 -20.44
N GLU A 78 2.01 6.01 -21.38
CA GLU A 78 1.31 5.12 -22.29
C GLU A 78 2.18 4.76 -23.50
N LYS A 79 1.78 3.67 -24.16
CA LYS A 79 2.43 3.25 -25.40
C LYS A 79 2.28 4.32 -26.48
N ASP A 80 3.40 4.68 -27.11
CA ASP A 80 3.47 5.65 -28.22
C ASP A 80 2.98 7.08 -27.86
N GLN A 81 2.82 7.40 -26.56
CA GLN A 81 2.44 8.74 -26.08
C GLN A 81 3.58 9.37 -25.29
N ASP A 82 3.58 10.68 -25.11
CA ASP A 82 4.60 11.34 -24.26
C ASP A 82 4.47 10.89 -22.79
N CYS A 83 5.59 10.89 -22.06
CA CYS A 83 5.51 10.72 -20.61
C CYS A 83 4.87 11.96 -20.00
N VAL A 84 3.90 11.77 -19.11
CA VAL A 84 3.23 12.86 -18.40
C VAL A 84 3.39 12.73 -16.89
N TYR A 85 3.26 13.83 -16.18
CA TYR A 85 3.17 13.83 -14.72
C TYR A 85 2.07 14.76 -14.20
N LYS A 86 1.55 14.42 -13.02
CA LYS A 86 0.63 15.26 -12.25
C LYS A 86 0.98 15.21 -10.77
N ASP A 87 0.66 16.28 -10.06
CA ASP A 87 0.73 16.27 -8.60
C ASP A 87 -0.35 15.31 -8.04
N ILE A 88 -0.06 14.65 -6.93
CA ILE A 88 -0.97 13.67 -6.32
C ILE A 88 -2.07 14.43 -5.57
N ASP A 89 -3.33 14.13 -5.89
CA ASP A 89 -4.46 14.64 -5.13
C ASP A 89 -4.33 14.20 -3.65
N PRO A 90 -4.51 15.09 -2.67
CA PRO A 90 -4.37 14.73 -1.25
C PRO A 90 -5.27 13.57 -0.81
N GLU A 91 -6.46 13.44 -1.41
CA GLU A 91 -7.37 12.31 -1.17
C GLU A 91 -6.77 10.98 -1.63
N VAL A 92 -6.03 10.98 -2.74
CA VAL A 92 -5.40 9.79 -3.34
C VAL A 92 -4.11 9.42 -2.63
N LEU A 93 -3.36 10.41 -2.11
CA LEU A 93 -2.07 10.19 -1.45
C LEU A 93 -2.14 9.16 -0.33
N GLU A 94 -3.26 9.13 0.41
CA GLU A 94 -3.49 8.18 1.48
C GLU A 94 -3.39 6.71 1.03
N LEU A 95 -3.82 6.39 -0.20
CA LEU A 95 -3.76 5.02 -0.74
C LEU A 95 -2.32 4.51 -0.91
N PHE A 96 -1.37 5.44 -0.98
CA PHE A 96 0.04 5.18 -1.18
C PHE A 96 0.86 5.21 0.10
N HIS A 97 0.23 5.34 1.27
CA HIS A 97 0.95 5.21 2.54
C HIS A 97 1.36 3.77 2.82
N GLN A 98 2.50 3.61 3.50
CA GLN A 98 3.00 2.31 3.94
C GLN A 98 2.06 1.63 4.94
N CYS A 99 1.36 2.42 5.75
CA CYS A 99 0.51 1.91 6.80
C CYS A 99 -0.94 2.31 6.54
N ILE A 100 -1.86 1.44 6.96
CA ILE A 100 -3.25 1.84 7.04
C ILE A 100 -3.39 2.95 8.10
N PRO A 101 -4.33 3.88 7.94
CA PRO A 101 -4.56 4.96 8.89
C PRO A 101 -5.13 4.41 10.20
N ASP A 102 -4.84 5.12 11.29
CA ASP A 102 -5.15 4.67 12.65
C ASP A 102 -6.64 4.59 12.96
N ASP A 103 -7.48 5.26 12.16
CA ASP A 103 -8.93 5.24 12.26
C ASP A 103 -9.60 4.20 11.36
N ALA A 104 -8.81 3.36 10.68
CA ALA A 104 -9.34 2.21 9.95
C ALA A 104 -10.01 1.23 10.93
N VAL A 105 -11.23 0.83 10.64
CA VAL A 105 -12.03 -0.04 11.51
C VAL A 105 -11.95 -1.47 11.01
N LEU A 106 -11.76 -2.43 11.93
CA LEU A 106 -11.90 -3.85 11.63
C LEU A 106 -13.35 -4.14 11.20
N TYR A 107 -13.52 -4.48 9.93
CA TYR A 107 -14.81 -4.80 9.33
C TYR A 107 -15.18 -6.27 9.52
N GLY A 108 -14.19 -7.17 9.49
CA GLY A 108 -14.39 -8.60 9.65
C GLY A 108 -13.14 -9.41 9.34
N ASN A 109 -13.30 -10.72 9.18
CA ASN A 109 -12.24 -11.65 8.80
C ASN A 109 -12.75 -12.57 7.68
N ILE A 110 -11.91 -12.87 6.69
CA ILE A 110 -12.20 -13.84 5.63
C ILE A 110 -11.02 -14.81 5.51
N ASP A 111 -11.27 -16.11 5.72
CA ASP A 111 -10.24 -17.16 5.61
C ASP A 111 -8.92 -16.87 6.34
N GLY A 112 -8.98 -16.19 7.50
CA GLY A 112 -7.79 -15.81 8.27
C GLY A 112 -7.17 -14.46 7.89
N HIS A 113 -7.80 -13.71 6.98
CA HIS A 113 -7.40 -12.37 6.57
C HIS A 113 -8.30 -11.32 7.22
N ASP A 114 -7.74 -10.49 8.10
CA ASP A 114 -8.49 -9.38 8.70
C ASP A 114 -8.75 -8.29 7.66
N MET A 115 -9.97 -7.77 7.65
CA MET A 115 -10.41 -6.74 6.72
C MET A 115 -10.63 -5.42 7.43
N TYR A 116 -9.99 -4.37 6.94
CA TYR A 116 -10.08 -3.02 7.48
C TYR A 116 -10.77 -2.09 6.48
N LEU A 117 -11.62 -1.21 6.99
CA LEU A 117 -12.41 -0.26 6.21
C LEU A 117 -12.13 1.17 6.69
N THR A 118 -12.04 2.09 5.73
CA THR A 118 -12.22 3.52 5.97
C THR A 118 -13.43 4.03 5.21
N ASP A 119 -14.20 4.91 5.86
CA ASP A 119 -15.35 5.60 5.25
C ASP A 119 -15.44 7.00 5.87
N ARG A 120 -14.79 7.98 5.24
CA ARG A 120 -14.80 9.38 5.69
C ARG A 120 -15.33 10.29 4.60
N PRO A 121 -16.09 11.34 4.95
CA PRO A 121 -16.42 12.40 4.03
C PRO A 121 -15.14 13.04 3.45
N GLY A 122 -15.04 13.11 2.12
CA GLY A 122 -13.88 13.71 1.45
C GLY A 122 -12.61 12.86 1.46
N SER A 123 -12.70 11.56 1.76
CA SER A 123 -11.59 10.62 1.52
C SER A 123 -12.05 9.50 0.58
N ILE A 124 -11.07 8.79 0.02
CA ILE A 124 -11.34 7.56 -0.70
C ILE A 124 -11.85 6.53 0.29
N LYS A 125 -12.98 5.92 -0.01
CA LYS A 125 -13.49 4.80 0.76
C LYS A 125 -12.77 3.55 0.27
N TRP A 126 -12.20 2.79 1.18
CA TRP A 126 -11.52 1.56 0.80
C TRP A 126 -11.68 0.46 1.83
N LEU A 127 -11.64 -0.78 1.32
CA LEU A 127 -11.64 -2.01 2.11
C LEU A 127 -10.38 -2.80 1.76
N MET A 128 -9.58 -3.12 2.76
CA MET A 128 -8.31 -3.84 2.60
C MET A 128 -8.30 -5.09 3.47
N ALA A 129 -8.16 -6.26 2.85
CA ALA A 129 -7.83 -7.50 3.56
C ALA A 129 -6.31 -7.61 3.70
N VAL A 130 -5.84 -7.94 4.90
CA VAL A 130 -4.42 -8.06 5.21
C VAL A 130 -4.08 -9.39 5.89
N THR A 131 -2.84 -9.83 5.72
CA THR A 131 -2.32 -11.07 6.31
C THR A 131 -1.02 -10.76 7.03
N PRO A 132 -0.84 -11.16 8.31
CA PRO A 132 0.45 -11.05 8.97
C PRO A 132 1.54 -11.80 8.19
N ILE A 133 2.76 -11.27 8.19
CA ILE A 133 3.93 -11.94 7.63
C ILE A 133 4.69 -12.58 8.79
N GLU A 134 4.87 -13.90 8.73
CA GLU A 134 5.60 -14.67 9.75
C GLU A 134 6.99 -14.07 10.00
N ASP A 135 7.40 -14.02 11.28
CA ASP A 135 8.68 -13.48 11.74
C ASP A 135 8.97 -12.01 11.40
N THR A 136 7.96 -11.22 11.01
CA THR A 136 8.11 -9.76 10.80
C THR A 136 6.97 -8.98 11.47
N PRO A 137 7.12 -7.66 11.69
CA PRO A 137 6.03 -6.81 12.17
C PRO A 137 5.06 -6.35 11.06
N TYR A 138 5.22 -6.83 9.82
CA TYR A 138 4.52 -6.32 8.66
C TYR A 138 3.37 -7.23 8.20
N TYR A 139 2.57 -6.70 7.28
CA TYR A 139 1.41 -7.39 6.71
C TYR A 139 1.47 -7.38 5.18
N TRP A 140 0.96 -8.44 4.56
CA TRP A 140 0.66 -8.46 3.13
C TRP A 140 -0.70 -7.81 2.85
N ARG A 141 -0.80 -7.09 1.73
CA ARG A 141 -2.11 -6.79 1.11
C ARG A 141 -2.61 -8.05 0.45
N PHE A 142 -3.86 -8.44 0.69
CA PHE A 142 -4.48 -9.60 0.08
C PHE A 142 -5.58 -9.20 -0.90
N ILE A 143 -6.58 -8.44 -0.44
CA ILE A 143 -7.67 -7.90 -1.25
C ILE A 143 -7.70 -6.39 -1.07
N SER A 144 -7.88 -5.65 -2.14
CA SER A 144 -8.11 -4.20 -2.12
C SER A 144 -9.39 -3.86 -2.88
N ARG A 145 -10.23 -3.02 -2.30
CA ARG A 145 -11.37 -2.40 -2.98
C ARG A 145 -11.33 -0.90 -2.72
N PHE A 146 -11.41 -0.10 -3.77
CA PHE A 146 -11.43 1.37 -3.64
C PHE A 146 -12.69 1.95 -4.28
N GLU A 147 -13.24 2.96 -3.64
CA GLU A 147 -14.39 3.72 -4.11
C GLU A 147 -14.04 5.21 -4.06
N PHE A 148 -13.98 5.82 -5.24
CA PHE A 148 -13.64 7.22 -5.42
C PHE A 148 -14.88 7.99 -5.89
N HIS A 149 -15.30 8.99 -5.12
CA HIS A 149 -16.48 9.83 -5.40
C HIS A 149 -17.76 9.01 -5.69
N GLY A 150 -17.97 7.93 -4.94
CA GLY A 150 -19.12 7.03 -5.08
C GLY A 150 -19.03 6.04 -6.25
N GLN A 151 -17.92 6.03 -6.98
CA GLN A 151 -17.65 5.07 -8.05
C GLN A 151 -16.63 4.03 -7.59
N LEU A 152 -16.99 2.76 -7.77
CA LEU A 152 -16.07 1.65 -7.57
C LEU A 152 -14.98 1.73 -8.66
N THR A 153 -13.71 1.86 -8.27
CA THR A 153 -12.61 1.97 -9.24
C THR A 153 -12.10 0.60 -9.66
N ASP A 154 -11.69 -0.23 -8.69
CA ASP A 154 -11.36 -1.64 -8.92
C ASP A 154 -11.44 -2.46 -7.62
N VAL A 155 -11.46 -3.78 -7.78
CA VAL A 155 -11.18 -4.75 -6.73
C VAL A 155 -9.99 -5.59 -7.16
N GLY A 156 -8.89 -5.51 -6.43
CA GLY A 156 -7.68 -6.29 -6.66
C GLY A 156 -7.53 -7.43 -5.66
N PHE A 157 -6.93 -8.53 -6.08
CA PHE A 157 -6.36 -9.51 -5.16
C PHE A 157 -4.91 -9.83 -5.51
N VAL A 158 -4.06 -9.96 -4.49
CA VAL A 158 -2.63 -10.24 -4.63
C VAL A 158 -2.39 -11.72 -4.41
N TYR A 159 -1.76 -12.37 -5.38
CA TYR A 159 -1.47 -13.81 -5.33
C TYR A 159 0.03 -14.13 -5.33
N ILE A 160 0.89 -13.14 -5.59
CA ILE A 160 2.34 -13.23 -5.37
C ILE A 160 2.78 -12.04 -4.52
N ASN A 161 3.50 -12.32 -3.44
CA ASN A 161 4.13 -11.33 -2.57
C ASN A 161 5.59 -11.74 -2.34
N ASN A 162 6.53 -10.81 -2.51
CA ASN A 162 7.94 -11.00 -2.18
C ASN A 162 8.43 -9.83 -1.33
N LEU A 163 9.22 -10.14 -0.30
CA LEU A 163 9.99 -9.13 0.42
C LEU A 163 11.13 -8.64 -0.47
N GLY A 164 11.36 -7.32 -0.48
CA GLY A 164 12.37 -6.69 -1.30
C GLY A 164 11.91 -6.39 -2.73
N ILE A 165 12.85 -5.83 -3.51
CA ILE A 165 12.63 -5.39 -4.88
C ILE A 165 13.32 -6.38 -5.81
N LEU A 166 12.55 -7.10 -6.63
CA LEU A 166 13.09 -8.08 -7.56
C LEU A 166 13.76 -7.42 -8.77
N GLU A 167 13.16 -6.34 -9.27
CA GLU A 167 13.60 -5.64 -10.49
C GLU A 167 13.82 -4.14 -10.22
N PRO A 168 14.92 -3.75 -9.55
CA PRO A 168 15.15 -2.37 -9.12
C PRO A 168 15.30 -1.37 -10.28
N SER A 169 15.74 -1.82 -11.45
CA SER A 169 15.87 -0.98 -12.65
C SER A 169 14.54 -0.38 -13.12
N LEU A 170 13.39 -0.97 -12.75
CA LEU A 170 12.07 -0.44 -13.05
C LEU A 170 11.79 0.89 -12.34
N LEU A 171 12.49 1.19 -11.24
CA LEU A 171 12.40 2.44 -10.49
C LEU A 171 13.31 3.55 -11.07
N GLU A 172 14.26 3.21 -11.95
CA GLU A 172 15.25 4.12 -12.53
C GLU A 172 14.78 4.75 -13.86
N LYS A 173 13.49 5.11 -13.94
CA LYS A 173 12.95 5.78 -15.13
C LYS A 173 13.56 7.19 -15.27
N ASP A 174 13.87 7.59 -16.50
CA ASP A 174 14.22 8.99 -16.77
C ASP A 174 12.94 9.83 -16.70
N LEU A 175 12.72 10.45 -15.55
CA LEU A 175 11.55 11.29 -15.29
C LEU A 175 11.71 12.71 -15.84
N SER A 176 12.91 13.10 -16.31
CA SER A 176 13.18 14.45 -16.81
C SER A 176 12.52 14.73 -18.17
N VAL A 177 12.15 13.66 -18.90
CA VAL A 177 11.42 13.74 -20.17
C VAL A 177 9.91 13.90 -20.00
N CYS A 178 9.40 13.74 -18.78
CA CYS A 178 7.96 13.81 -18.52
C CYS A 178 7.49 15.26 -18.45
N VAL A 179 6.36 15.55 -19.10
CA VAL A 179 5.75 16.88 -19.14
C VAL A 179 4.49 16.95 -18.26
N PRO A 180 4.04 18.12 -17.81
CA PRO A 180 2.77 18.23 -17.09
C PRO A 180 1.60 17.67 -17.91
N ALA A 181 0.72 16.89 -17.27
CA ALA A 181 -0.52 16.36 -17.85
C ALA A 181 -1.61 17.43 -18.01
#